data_AF-A0AAW3RCY8-F1
#
_entry.id   AF-A0AAW3RCY8-F1
#
_cell.length_a   1.000
_cell.length_b   1.000
_cell.length_c   1.000
_cell.angle_alpha   90.00
_cell.angle_beta   90.00
_cell.angle_gamma   90.00
#
_symmetry.space_group_name_H-M   'P 1'
#
loop_
_entity.id
_entity.type
_entity.pdbx_description
1 polymer ?
#
loop_
_entity_poly.entity_id
_entity_poly.type
_entity_poly.pdbx_seq_one_letter_code
_entity_poly.pdbx_strand_id
1 'polypeptide(L)'
;MDTMTYDYTEPTLSTKGQRMRDILADYIALISHRLPDDVTAKLEELSKIEVDPLQKLVYDTMMENQLLANKLKRPSCQDTGALQFFIKCGAQFPLLGELNQILKDAVYRGTKKRHSDIMLFRHLTNTIPV
;
A
#
# COMPACT_ATOMS: atom_id res chain seq x y z
N MET A 1 18.62 -20.58 -8.75
CA MET A 1 17.76 -19.59 -8.07
C MET A 1 16.37 -20.19 -8.09
N ASP A 2 15.90 -20.65 -6.95
CA ASP A 2 14.59 -21.30 -6.81
C ASP A 2 13.53 -20.20 -6.95
N THR A 3 12.76 -20.24 -8.03
CA THR A 3 11.66 -19.28 -8.24
C THR A 3 10.53 -19.70 -7.31
N MET A 4 10.39 -19.02 -6.16
CA MET A 4 9.20 -19.17 -5.33
C MET A 4 7.98 -18.68 -6.11
N THR A 5 7.27 -19.61 -6.73
CA THR A 5 5.98 -19.38 -7.36
C THR A 5 4.94 -19.30 -6.24
N TYR A 6 4.44 -18.09 -5.96
CA TYR A 6 3.28 -17.92 -5.09
C TYR A 6 2.03 -18.29 -5.88
N ASP A 7 1.50 -19.49 -5.64
CA ASP A 7 0.20 -19.88 -6.21
C ASP A 7 -0.91 -19.12 -5.49
N TYR A 8 -1.45 -18.12 -6.18
CA TYR A 8 -2.64 -17.40 -5.76
C TYR A 8 -3.88 -18.25 -6.09
N THR A 9 -4.63 -18.59 -5.06
CA THR A 9 -5.96 -19.19 -5.18
C THR A 9 -6.99 -18.17 -4.72
N GLU A 10 -8.00 -17.90 -5.55
CA GLU A 10 -9.08 -16.97 -5.19
C GLU A 10 -9.88 -17.52 -4.00
N PRO A 11 -9.93 -16.80 -2.87
CA PRO A 11 -10.60 -17.30 -1.67
C PRO A 11 -12.11 -17.19 -1.78
N THR A 12 -12.82 -18.11 -1.12
CA THR A 12 -14.27 -18.00 -0.93
C THR A 12 -14.54 -17.17 0.32
N LEU A 13 -14.96 -15.92 0.14
CA LEU A 13 -15.21 -14.97 1.23
C LEU A 13 -16.71 -14.70 1.39
N SER A 14 -17.14 -14.42 2.63
CA SER A 14 -18.48 -13.91 2.91
C SER A 14 -18.73 -12.57 2.21
N THR A 15 -19.99 -12.16 2.03
CA THR A 15 -20.31 -10.84 1.45
C THR A 15 -19.66 -9.69 2.22
N LYS A 16 -19.57 -9.81 3.54
CA LYS A 16 -18.89 -8.82 4.39
C LYS A 16 -17.37 -8.86 4.21
N GLY A 17 -16.81 -10.07 4.07
CA GLY A 17 -15.38 -10.26 3.79
C GLY A 17 -14.96 -9.68 2.45
N GLN A 18 -15.76 -9.90 1.40
CA GLN A 18 -15.56 -9.31 0.07
C GLN A 18 -15.54 -7.78 0.14
N ARG A 19 -16.49 -7.18 0.87
CA ARG A 19 -16.53 -5.72 1.06
C ARG A 19 -15.29 -5.20 1.78
N MET A 20 -14.84 -5.87 2.85
CA MET A 20 -13.62 -5.48 3.57
C MET A 20 -12.39 -5.61 2.66
N ARG A 21 -12.30 -6.70 1.90
CA ARG A 21 -11.24 -6.97 0.93
C ARG A 21 -11.17 -5.88 -0.15
N ASP A 22 -12.30 -5.43 -0.68
CA ASP A 22 -12.34 -4.37 -1.70
C ASP A 22 -11.87 -3.02 -1.15
N ILE A 23 -12.34 -2.64 0.04
CA ILE A 23 -11.92 -1.42 0.73
C ILE A 23 -10.40 -1.44 0.97
N LEU A 24 -9.87 -2.55 1.46
CA LEU A 24 -8.44 -2.70 1.70
C LEU A 24 -7.64 -2.66 0.40
N ALA A 25 -8.12 -3.29 -0.68
CA ALA A 25 -7.45 -3.26 -1.98
C ALA A 25 -7.40 -1.83 -2.56
N ASP A 26 -8.49 -1.08 -2.44
CA ASP A 26 -8.55 0.32 -2.87
C ASP A 26 -7.65 1.21 -2.00
N TYR A 27 -7.62 0.96 -0.69
CA TYR A 27 -6.74 1.68 0.22
C TYR A 27 -5.26 1.42 -0.08
N ILE A 28 -4.87 0.16 -0.31
CA ILE A 28 -3.51 -0.21 -0.72
C ILE A 28 -3.13 0.48 -2.04
N ALA A 29 -4.07 0.58 -2.98
CA ALA A 29 -3.85 1.30 -4.23
C ALA A 29 -3.68 2.81 -4.02
N LEU A 30 -4.45 3.41 -3.10
CA LEU A 30 -4.36 4.83 -2.77
C LEU A 30 -3.00 5.20 -2.15
N ILE A 31 -2.58 4.46 -1.12
CA ILE A 31 -1.35 4.78 -0.37
C ILE A 31 -0.07 4.62 -1.20
N SER A 32 -0.14 3.98 -2.38
CA SER A 32 1.04 3.89 -3.25
C SER A 32 1.33 5.17 -4.02
N HIS A 33 0.33 6.04 -4.19
CA HIS A 33 0.47 7.25 -5.00
C HIS A 33 0.09 8.53 -4.23
N ARG A 34 -0.32 8.40 -2.97
CA ARG A 34 -0.63 9.50 -2.08
C ARG A 34 0.06 9.30 -0.73
N LEU A 35 0.86 10.29 -0.34
CA LEU A 35 1.45 10.36 0.99
C LEU A 35 0.39 10.77 2.03
N PRO A 36 0.59 10.41 3.30
CA PRO A 36 -0.20 10.93 4.40
C PRO A 36 -0.21 12.47 4.43
N ASP A 37 -1.36 13.04 4.78
CA ASP A 37 -1.57 14.50 4.72
C ASP A 37 -0.62 15.27 5.68
N ASP A 38 -0.26 14.66 6.82
CA ASP A 38 0.71 15.20 7.77
C ASP A 38 2.15 15.23 7.20
N VAL A 39 2.55 14.17 6.50
CA VAL A 39 3.84 14.11 5.79
C VAL A 39 3.89 15.14 4.68
N THR A 40 2.83 15.25 3.86
CA THR A 40 2.76 16.25 2.78
C THR A 40 2.84 17.67 3.34
N ALA A 41 2.05 17.98 4.36
CA ALA A 41 2.09 19.29 5.00
C ALA A 41 3.47 19.62 5.57
N LYS A 42 4.15 18.63 6.17
CA LYS A 42 5.49 18.83 6.70
C LYS A 42 6.53 19.06 5.60
N LEU A 43 6.46 18.32 4.49
CA LEU A 43 7.35 18.52 3.34
C LEU A 43 7.16 19.92 2.72
N GLU A 44 5.93 20.41 2.65
CA GLU A 44 5.65 21.77 2.18
C GLU A 44 6.19 22.85 3.12
N GLU A 45 6.09 22.66 4.43
CA GLU A 45 6.68 23.56 5.42
C GLU A 45 8.21 23.60 5.30
N LEU A 46 8.85 22.44 5.21
CA LEU A 46 10.30 22.31 5.11
C LEU A 46 10.85 22.91 3.80
N SER A 47 10.14 22.71 2.68
CA SER A 47 10.49 23.31 1.39
C SER A 47 10.55 24.85 1.44
N LYS A 48 9.66 25.49 2.21
CA LYS A 48 9.59 26.96 2.33
C LYS A 48 10.74 27.56 3.13
N ILE A 49 11.31 26.82 4.07
CA ILE A 49 12.43 27.29 4.90
C ILE A 49 13.79 26.93 4.31
N GLU A 50 13.82 26.06 3.30
CA GLU A 50 15.05 25.66 2.64
C GLU A 50 15.71 26.85 1.95
N VAL A 51 17.03 26.92 1.99
CA VAL A 51 17.83 27.99 1.39
C VAL A 51 18.79 27.46 0.34
N ASP A 52 19.20 26.20 0.47
CA ASP A 52 20.13 25.57 -0.46
C ASP A 52 19.45 25.33 -1.83
N PRO A 53 20.01 25.86 -2.93
CA PRO A 53 19.40 25.74 -4.26
C PRO A 53 19.21 24.30 -4.74
N LEU A 54 20.13 23.39 -4.38
CA LEU A 54 20.04 21.99 -4.76
C LEU A 54 18.92 21.30 -3.98
N GLN A 55 18.79 21.60 -2.68
CA GLN A 55 17.74 21.04 -1.85
C GLN A 55 16.33 21.55 -2.24
N LYS A 56 16.21 22.82 -2.65
CA LYS A 56 14.97 23.34 -3.24
C LYS A 56 14.54 22.56 -4.48
N LEU A 57 15.48 22.33 -5.40
CA LEU A 57 15.21 21.55 -6.60
C LEU A 57 14.73 20.13 -6.28
N VAL A 58 15.28 19.52 -5.22
CA VAL A 58 14.84 18.20 -4.73
C VAL A 58 13.39 18.27 -4.24
N TYR A 59 13.03 19.26 -3.42
CA TYR A 59 11.65 19.44 -2.97
C TYR A 59 10.68 19.67 -4.14
N ASP A 60 11.04 20.51 -5.10
CA ASP A 60 10.22 20.77 -6.29
C ASP A 60 9.97 19.48 -7.09
N THR A 61 11.03 18.69 -7.29
CA THR A 61 10.96 17.39 -7.98
C THR A 61 10.09 16.39 -7.21
N MET A 62 10.21 16.34 -5.89
CA MET A 62 9.39 15.48 -5.03
C MET A 62 7.90 15.85 -5.13
N MET A 63 7.57 17.16 -5.10
CA MET A 63 6.19 17.63 -5.21
C MET A 63 5.60 17.34 -6.60
N GLU A 64 6.38 17.58 -7.66
CA GLU A 64 5.96 17.24 -9.03
C GLU A 64 5.69 15.74 -9.18
N ASN A 65 6.59 14.89 -8.66
CA ASN A 65 6.40 13.45 -8.66
C ASN A 65 5.10 13.04 -7.92
N GLN A 66 4.84 13.62 -6.75
CA GLN A 66 3.63 13.34 -5.97
C GLN A 66 2.34 13.76 -6.72
N LEU A 67 2.36 14.92 -7.38
CA LEU A 67 1.25 15.39 -8.20
C LEU A 67 0.99 14.46 -9.39
N LEU A 68 2.05 14.05 -10.10
CA LEU A 68 1.96 13.14 -11.24
C LEU A 68 1.52 11.73 -10.81
N ALA A 69 2.05 11.21 -9.71
CA ALA A 69 1.66 9.92 -9.14
C ALA A 69 0.15 9.87 -8.88
N ASN A 70 -0.39 10.91 -8.24
CA ASN A 70 -1.82 11.00 -7.95
C ASN A 70 -2.67 11.18 -9.23
N LYS A 71 -2.23 12.03 -10.17
CA LYS A 71 -2.94 12.28 -11.44
C LYS A 71 -2.99 11.04 -12.33
N LEU A 72 -1.87 10.32 -12.43
CA LEU A 72 -1.72 9.13 -13.27
C LEU A 72 -2.17 7.84 -12.58
N LYS A 73 -2.48 7.91 -11.27
CA LYS A 73 -2.77 6.76 -10.41
C LYS A 73 -1.67 5.70 -10.47
N ARG A 74 -0.42 6.14 -10.44
CA ARG A 74 0.79 5.29 -10.51
C ARG A 74 1.60 5.43 -9.22
N PRO A 75 2.27 4.36 -8.76
CA PRO A 75 3.12 4.45 -7.59
C PRO A 75 4.12 5.60 -7.69
N SER A 76 4.30 6.35 -6.60
CA SER A 76 5.27 7.45 -6.55
C SER A 76 6.72 6.97 -6.55
N CYS A 77 6.95 5.70 -6.23
CA CYS A 77 8.26 5.06 -6.21
C CYS A 77 8.22 3.71 -6.97
N GLN A 78 9.37 3.32 -7.53
CA GLN A 78 9.55 2.00 -8.15
C GLN A 78 9.43 0.87 -7.11
N ASP A 79 10.08 1.04 -5.97
CA ASP A 79 9.94 0.11 -4.85
C ASP A 79 8.68 0.45 -4.06
N THR A 80 7.72 -0.48 -4.04
CA THR A 80 6.45 -0.33 -3.32
C THR A 80 6.47 -0.98 -1.94
N GLY A 81 7.63 -1.49 -1.52
CA GLY A 81 7.88 -2.07 -0.21
C GLY A 81 7.13 -3.38 0.06
N ALA A 82 7.24 -3.85 1.30
CA ALA A 82 6.48 -4.98 1.82
C ALA A 82 5.33 -4.48 2.71
N LEU A 83 4.13 -5.01 2.51
CA LEU A 83 2.96 -4.64 3.32
C LEU A 83 2.96 -5.42 4.63
N GLN A 84 2.99 -4.71 5.74
CA GLN A 84 2.89 -5.26 7.08
C GLN A 84 1.61 -4.76 7.77
N PHE A 85 0.83 -5.68 8.34
CA PHE A 85 -0.42 -5.36 9.01
C PHE A 85 -0.29 -5.60 10.51
N PHE A 86 -0.59 -4.57 11.31
CA PHE A 86 -0.75 -4.67 12.76
C PHE A 86 -2.22 -4.56 13.09
N ILE A 87 -2.87 -5.69 13.40
CA ILE A 87 -4.32 -5.75 13.54
C ILE A 87 -4.68 -6.00 15.00
N LYS A 88 -5.49 -5.10 15.56
CA LYS A 88 -6.17 -5.31 16.84
C LYS A 88 -7.63 -5.62 16.55
N CYS A 89 -8.08 -6.82 16.92
CA CYS A 89 -9.47 -7.24 16.77
C CYS A 89 -9.95 -7.92 18.05
N GLY A 90 -11.22 -7.71 18.40
CA GLY A 90 -11.83 -8.37 19.55
C GLY A 90 -12.14 -9.84 19.26
N ALA A 91 -12.27 -10.65 20.30
CA ALA A 91 -12.50 -12.10 20.18
C ALA A 91 -13.78 -12.45 19.38
N GLN A 92 -14.82 -11.61 19.44
CA GLN A 92 -16.08 -11.80 18.70
C GLN A 92 -16.12 -11.06 17.35
N PHE A 93 -14.97 -10.70 16.78
CA PHE A 93 -14.94 -10.05 15.47
C PHE A 93 -15.51 -10.98 14.38
N PRO A 94 -16.56 -10.55 13.64
CA PRO A 94 -17.34 -11.44 12.78
C PRO A 94 -16.57 -12.02 11.58
N LEU A 95 -15.45 -11.41 11.18
CA LEU A 95 -14.66 -11.85 10.03
C LEU A 95 -13.32 -12.48 10.46
N LEU A 96 -13.14 -12.79 11.74
CA LEU A 96 -11.87 -13.30 12.27
C LEU A 96 -11.42 -14.59 11.57
N GLY A 97 -12.36 -15.48 11.23
CA GLY A 97 -12.09 -16.74 10.53
C GLY A 97 -11.62 -16.58 9.08
N GLU A 98 -12.00 -15.49 8.41
CA GLU A 98 -11.61 -15.21 7.02
C GLU A 98 -10.59 -14.06 6.88
N LEU A 99 -10.20 -13.42 7.99
CA LEU A 99 -9.34 -12.24 8.02
C LEU A 99 -8.01 -12.45 7.27
N ASN A 100 -7.35 -13.59 7.48
CA ASN A 100 -6.10 -13.91 6.79
C ASN A 100 -6.27 -13.99 5.26
N GLN A 101 -7.41 -14.51 4.79
CA GLN A 101 -7.70 -14.62 3.36
C GLN A 101 -8.05 -13.25 2.78
N ILE A 102 -8.84 -12.45 3.51
CA ILE A 102 -9.17 -11.06 3.17
C ILE A 102 -7.90 -10.24 2.93
N LEU A 103 -6.93 -10.30 3.86
CA LEU A 103 -5.70 -9.51 3.76
C LEU A 103 -4.86 -9.95 2.57
N LYS A 104 -4.66 -11.25 2.37
CA LYS A 104 -3.90 -11.80 1.23
C LYS A 104 -4.52 -11.40 -0.11
N ASP A 105 -5.84 -11.55 -0.24
CA ASP A 105 -6.57 -11.17 -1.47
C ASP A 105 -6.53 -9.66 -1.71
N ALA A 106 -6.69 -8.85 -0.65
CA ALA A 106 -6.58 -7.40 -0.74
C ALA A 106 -5.19 -6.95 -1.22
N VAL A 107 -4.12 -7.57 -0.71
CA VAL A 107 -2.74 -7.30 -1.16
C VAL A 107 -2.55 -7.69 -2.62
N TYR A 108 -3.09 -8.83 -3.04
CA TYR A 108 -3.00 -9.30 -4.43
C TYR A 108 -3.69 -8.34 -5.39
N ARG A 109 -4.95 -8.02 -5.11
CA ARG A 109 -5.73 -7.12 -5.94
C ARG A 109 -5.19 -5.69 -5.90
N GLY A 110 -4.83 -5.20 -4.72
CA GLY A 110 -4.22 -3.88 -4.56
C GLY A 110 -2.91 -3.76 -5.35
N THR A 111 -2.09 -4.81 -5.36
CA THR A 111 -0.84 -4.84 -6.15
C THR A 111 -1.12 -4.86 -7.65
N LYS A 112 -2.08 -5.69 -8.11
CA LYS A 112 -2.51 -5.68 -9.51
C LYS A 112 -3.12 -4.36 -9.97
N LYS A 113 -3.84 -3.64 -9.10
CA LYS A 113 -4.39 -2.32 -9.39
C LYS A 113 -3.30 -1.26 -9.57
N ARG A 114 -2.15 -1.42 -8.89
CA ARG A 114 -1.03 -0.46 -8.90
C ARG A 114 -0.03 -0.68 -10.03
N HIS A 115 0.18 -1.92 -10.45
CA HIS A 115 1.16 -2.30 -11.45
C HIS A 115 0.49 -3.14 -12.54
N SER A 116 0.51 -2.64 -13.79
CA SER A 116 0.14 -3.46 -14.94
C SER A 116 1.15 -4.61 -15.16
N ASP A 117 2.42 -4.49 -14.74
CA ASP A 117 3.48 -5.38 -15.25
C ASP A 117 4.55 -5.90 -14.25
N ILE A 118 4.57 -5.52 -12.96
CA ILE A 118 5.58 -6.05 -12.00
C ILE A 118 4.93 -6.51 -10.68
N MET A 119 4.99 -7.83 -10.46
CA MET A 119 4.61 -8.51 -9.22
C MET A 119 5.66 -8.25 -8.13
N LEU A 120 5.29 -7.50 -7.08
CA LEU A 120 6.06 -7.45 -5.83
C LEU A 120 5.31 -8.20 -4.73
N PHE A 121 5.45 -9.53 -4.72
CA PHE A 121 5.04 -10.36 -3.58
C PHE A 121 6.29 -10.88 -2.89
N ARG A 122 6.87 -10.08 -2.01
CA ARG A 122 7.97 -10.55 -1.17
C ARG A 122 7.60 -10.29 0.30
N HIS A 123 7.19 -11.38 0.95
CA HIS A 123 6.94 -11.53 2.39
C HIS A 123 5.69 -10.86 2.96
N LEU A 124 4.60 -11.63 3.04
CA LEU A 124 3.65 -11.52 4.15
C LEU A 124 4.17 -12.43 5.27
N THR A 125 4.93 -11.89 6.22
CA THR A 125 5.31 -12.67 7.41
C THR A 125 4.11 -12.71 8.36
N ASN A 126 3.57 -13.91 8.57
CA ASN A 126 2.56 -14.21 9.58
C ASN A 126 3.16 -14.15 10.99
N THR A 127 3.71 -13.01 11.38
CA THR A 127 4.11 -12.74 12.77
C THR A 127 3.20 -11.66 13.31
N ILE A 128 1.99 -12.08 13.71
CA ILE A 128 1.22 -11.38 14.73
C ILE A 128 1.76 -11.92 16.05
N PRO A 129 2.58 -11.17 16.80
CA PRO A 129 2.77 -11.51 18.21
C PRO A 129 1.42 -11.26 18.90
N VAL A 130 0.82 -12.34 19.41
CA VAL A 130 -0.18 -12.26 20.49
C VAL A 130 0.46 -11.66 21.74
#